data_AF-A0A916MDU1-F1
#
_entry.id   AF-A0A916MDU1-F1
#
_cell.length_a   1.000
_cell.length_b   1.000
_cell.length_c   1.000
_cell.angle_alpha   90.00
_cell.angle_beta   90.00
_cell.angle_gamma   90.00
#
_symmetry.space_group_name_H-M   'P 1'
#
loop_
_entity.id
_entity.type
_entity.pdbx_description
1 polymer ?
#
loop_
_entity_poly.entity_id
_entity_poly.type
_entity_poly.pdbx_seq_one_letter_code
_entity_poly.pdbx_strand_id
1 'polypeptide(L)'
;MLRKLLLLLLTALLGACALIERPPPIPARPLDVRADCSYRDETGGSGLLRLDVAAARVRAFEAKANFPQHGSCHFVLKDFRQTKEMPAIELVQPSGSCIVRMWEQGTRVTVAFQECQAMCTGSAWDQLLPMIYDRRDGSCA
;
A
#
# COMPACT_ATOMS: atom_id res chain seq x y z
N MET A 1 2.51 -33.33 57.76
CA MET A 1 2.43 -33.76 56.35
C MET A 1 1.09 -33.24 55.79
N LEU A 2 1.08 -32.54 54.64
CA LEU A 2 -0.12 -32.23 53.83
C LEU A 2 -1.03 -31.00 54.12
N ARG A 3 -0.66 -30.01 54.94
CA ARG A 3 -1.50 -28.79 55.11
C ARG A 3 -0.82 -27.44 54.85
N LYS A 4 0.51 -27.38 54.94
CA LYS A 4 1.30 -26.15 54.63
C LYS A 4 1.75 -26.05 53.18
N LEU A 5 1.66 -27.12 52.39
CA LEU A 5 2.06 -27.11 50.97
C LEU A 5 0.96 -26.60 50.02
N LEU A 6 -0.27 -26.38 50.51
CA LEU A 6 -1.39 -25.97 49.68
C LEU A 6 -1.55 -24.44 49.55
N LEU A 7 -0.83 -23.65 50.37
CA LEU A 7 -0.93 -22.19 50.35
C LEU A 7 0.11 -21.50 49.45
N LEU A 8 1.05 -22.25 48.86
CA LEU A 8 2.06 -21.68 47.96
C LEU A 8 1.68 -21.77 46.47
N LEU A 9 0.53 -22.37 46.14
CA LEU A 9 0.08 -22.55 44.74
C LEU A 9 -0.98 -21.54 44.28
N LEU A 10 -1.48 -20.67 45.15
CA LEU A 10 -2.56 -19.73 44.82
C LEU A 10 -2.12 -18.32 44.42
N THR A 11 -0.83 -17.97 44.53
CA THR A 11 -0.35 -16.62 44.15
C THR A 11 0.27 -16.54 42.75
N ALA A 12 0.39 -17.65 42.02
CA ALA A 12 1.07 -17.67 40.72
C ALA A 12 0.15 -17.50 39.49
N LEU A 13 -1.16 -17.27 39.66
CA LEU A 13 -2.13 -17.20 38.54
C LEU A 13 -2.65 -15.79 38.22
N LEU A 14 -2.22 -14.75 38.93
CA LEU A 14 -2.71 -13.37 38.73
C LEU A 14 -1.83 -12.48 37.83
N GLY A 15 -0.72 -13.01 37.30
CA GLY A 15 0.29 -12.22 36.57
C GLY A 15 0.24 -12.26 35.04
N ALA A 16 -0.73 -12.95 34.43
CA ALA A 16 -0.73 -13.22 32.99
C ALA A 16 -1.66 -12.32 32.14
N CYS A 17 -2.02 -11.13 32.63
CA CYS A 17 -2.41 -10.06 31.72
C CYS A 17 -1.13 -9.50 31.11
N ALA A 18 -0.59 -10.19 30.11
CA ALA A 18 0.38 -9.58 29.21
C ALA A 18 -0.22 -8.25 28.75
N LEU A 19 0.41 -7.14 29.14
CA LEU A 19 0.11 -5.84 28.58
C LEU A 19 0.29 -6.00 27.07
N ILE A 20 -0.83 -6.06 26.34
CA ILE A 20 -0.81 -5.94 24.88
C ILE A 20 -0.36 -4.50 24.64
N GLU A 21 0.95 -4.29 24.59
CA GLU A 21 1.53 -3.03 24.15
C GLU A 21 1.07 -2.84 22.71
N ARG A 22 0.06 -1.97 22.54
CA ARG A 22 -0.36 -1.56 21.20
C ARG A 22 0.88 -0.96 20.54
N PRO A 23 1.24 -1.39 19.32
CA PRO A 23 2.29 -0.74 18.57
C PRO A 23 2.03 0.77 18.57
N PRO A 24 3.04 1.60 18.84
CA PRO A 24 2.87 3.04 18.75
C PRO A 24 2.34 3.38 17.36
N PRO A 25 1.45 4.38 17.24
CA PRO A 25 0.92 4.78 15.95
C PRO A 25 2.06 5.09 14.99
N ILE A 26 1.93 4.62 13.75
CA ILE A 26 2.91 4.91 12.69
C ILE A 26 3.00 6.44 12.58
N PRO A 27 4.21 7.04 12.67
CA PRO A 27 4.37 8.48 12.53
C PRO A 27 3.77 8.95 11.20
N ALA A 28 2.66 9.67 11.29
CA ALA A 28 1.96 10.19 10.12
C ALA A 28 2.71 11.44 9.64
N ARG A 29 3.54 11.28 8.60
CA ARG A 29 4.20 12.38 7.91
C ARG A 29 3.69 12.48 6.47
N PRO A 30 3.62 13.70 5.90
CA PRO A 30 3.28 13.87 4.49
C PRO A 30 4.21 13.04 3.61
N LEU A 31 3.63 12.32 2.65
CA LEU A 31 4.41 11.57 1.67
C LEU A 31 5.21 12.56 0.80
N ASP A 32 6.50 12.31 0.65
CA ASP A 32 7.39 13.03 -0.26
C ASP A 32 8.24 12.01 -1.00
N VAL A 33 8.01 11.89 -2.30
CA VAL A 33 8.61 10.84 -3.11
C VAL A 33 8.59 11.17 -4.59
N ARG A 34 9.66 10.76 -5.27
CA ARG A 34 9.74 10.73 -6.72
C ARG A 34 10.19 9.35 -7.18
N ALA A 35 9.48 8.79 -8.16
CA ALA A 35 9.82 7.53 -8.78
C ALA A 35 9.51 7.59 -10.28
N ASP A 36 10.40 7.01 -11.08
CA ASP A 36 10.21 6.76 -12.50
C ASP A 36 10.90 5.41 -12.79
N CYS A 37 10.10 4.35 -12.83
CA CYS A 37 10.62 3.01 -12.99
C CYS A 37 9.75 2.18 -13.93
N SER A 38 10.37 1.22 -14.59
CA SER A 38 9.70 0.22 -15.42
C SER A 38 10.35 -1.14 -15.22
N TYR A 39 9.56 -2.19 -15.22
CA TYR A 39 10.05 -3.57 -15.08
C TYR A 39 9.43 -4.48 -16.14
N ARG A 40 10.10 -5.61 -16.35
CA ARG A 40 9.57 -6.77 -17.05
C ARG A 40 9.92 -8.01 -16.24
N ASP A 41 8.95 -8.87 -16.00
CA ASP A 41 9.14 -10.12 -15.28
C ASP A 41 9.36 -11.30 -16.26
N GLU A 42 9.72 -12.45 -15.71
CA GLU A 42 9.97 -13.70 -16.44
C GLU A 42 8.73 -14.27 -17.14
N THR A 43 7.52 -13.87 -16.73
CA THR A 43 6.26 -14.27 -17.37
C THR A 43 5.93 -13.43 -18.61
N GLY A 44 6.73 -12.37 -18.87
CA GLY A 44 6.50 -11.38 -19.91
C GLY A 44 5.58 -10.24 -19.46
N GLY A 45 5.11 -10.28 -18.21
CA GLY A 45 4.47 -9.16 -17.54
C GLY A 45 5.39 -7.95 -17.49
N SER A 46 4.80 -6.76 -17.50
CA SER A 46 5.58 -5.53 -17.42
C SER A 46 4.79 -4.45 -16.72
N GLY A 47 5.49 -3.60 -15.98
CA GLY A 47 4.89 -2.44 -15.35
C GLY A 47 5.71 -1.18 -15.55
N LEU A 48 5.03 -0.05 -15.34
CA LEU A 48 5.63 1.27 -15.27
C LEU A 48 4.95 2.07 -14.17
N LEU A 49 5.74 2.82 -13.41
CA LEU A 49 5.25 3.79 -12.44
C LEU A 49 6.05 5.09 -12.58
N ARG A 50 5.33 6.19 -12.82
CA ARG A 50 5.81 7.56 -12.68
C ARG A 50 5.02 8.22 -11.58
N LEU A 51 5.71 8.66 -10.54
CA LEU A 51 5.10 9.25 -9.37
C LEU A 51 5.94 10.42 -8.88
N ASP A 52 5.29 11.57 -8.71
CA ASP A 52 5.87 12.72 -8.04
C ASP A 52 4.85 13.23 -7.02
N VAL A 53 5.21 13.12 -5.74
CA VAL A 53 4.44 13.63 -4.61
C VAL A 53 5.35 14.53 -3.79
N ALA A 54 4.87 15.74 -3.49
CA ALA A 54 5.55 16.67 -2.58
C ALA A 54 4.59 17.16 -1.52
N ALA A 55 4.99 17.06 -0.25
CA ALA A 55 4.16 17.44 0.90
C ALA A 55 2.73 16.87 0.80
N ALA A 56 2.61 15.56 0.53
CA ALA A 56 1.37 14.82 0.31
C ALA A 56 0.50 15.26 -0.88
N ARG A 57 0.92 16.22 -1.71
CA ARG A 57 0.23 16.58 -2.95
C ARG A 57 0.79 15.80 -4.14
N VAL A 58 -0.06 15.11 -4.89
CA VAL A 58 0.32 14.44 -6.12
C VAL A 58 0.51 15.46 -7.25
N ARG A 59 1.72 15.54 -7.79
CA ARG A 59 2.11 16.42 -8.90
C ARG A 59 2.13 15.68 -10.23
N ALA A 60 2.53 14.42 -10.22
CA ALA A 60 2.50 13.53 -11.37
C ALA A 60 2.14 12.11 -10.91
N PHE A 61 1.30 11.43 -11.68
CA PHE A 61 0.96 10.03 -11.46
C PHE A 61 0.63 9.37 -12.80
N GLU A 62 1.36 8.32 -13.11
CA GLU A 62 1.03 7.36 -14.15
C GLU A 62 1.45 5.97 -13.68
N ALA A 63 0.54 5.01 -13.76
CA ALA A 63 0.82 3.60 -13.52
C ALA A 63 0.29 2.76 -14.67
N LYS A 64 1.09 1.82 -15.15
CA LYS A 64 0.68 0.86 -16.18
C LYS A 64 1.09 -0.54 -15.74
N ALA A 65 0.18 -1.49 -15.87
CA ALA A 65 0.46 -2.90 -15.69
C ALA A 65 0.00 -3.64 -16.94
N ASN A 66 0.86 -4.48 -17.51
CA ASN A 66 0.54 -5.30 -18.67
C ASN A 66 0.76 -6.76 -18.30
N PHE A 67 -0.26 -7.56 -18.57
CA PHE A 67 -0.31 -8.98 -18.27
C PHE A 67 -0.53 -9.74 -19.58
N PRO A 68 0.48 -10.48 -20.08
CA PRO A 68 0.36 -11.26 -21.31
C PRO A 68 -0.92 -12.11 -21.28
N GLN A 69 -1.66 -12.11 -22.40
CA GLN A 69 -2.93 -12.84 -22.57
C GLN A 69 -4.12 -12.34 -21.72
N HIS A 70 -3.90 -11.54 -20.67
CA HIS A 70 -4.95 -11.04 -19.78
C HIS A 70 -5.36 -9.59 -20.06
N GLY A 71 -4.45 -8.77 -20.60
CA GLY A 71 -4.71 -7.37 -20.96
C GLY A 71 -3.81 -6.39 -20.22
N SER A 72 -4.30 -5.18 -19.99
CA SER A 72 -3.52 -4.15 -19.29
C SER A 72 -4.40 -3.22 -18.47
N CYS A 73 -3.83 -2.66 -17.41
CA CYS A 73 -4.41 -1.56 -16.65
C CYS A 73 -3.59 -0.29 -16.86
N HIS A 74 -4.25 0.86 -16.99
CA HIS A 74 -3.58 2.16 -17.14
C HIS A 74 -4.27 3.21 -16.29
N PHE A 75 -3.46 3.96 -15.54
CA PHE A 75 -3.90 4.98 -14.61
C PHE A 75 -3.09 6.24 -14.87
N VAL A 76 -3.75 7.39 -15.01
CA VAL A 76 -3.08 8.69 -15.20
C VAL A 76 -3.76 9.76 -14.37
N LEU A 77 -2.98 10.68 -13.80
CA LEU A 77 -3.46 11.68 -12.84
C LEU A 77 -4.69 12.46 -13.31
N LYS A 78 -4.77 12.78 -14.62
CA LYS A 78 -5.89 13.53 -15.21
C LYS A 78 -7.26 12.86 -15.02
N ASP A 79 -7.30 11.55 -14.81
CA ASP A 79 -8.53 10.78 -14.63
C ASP A 79 -9.01 10.77 -13.17
N PHE A 80 -8.21 11.34 -12.25
CA PHE A 80 -8.45 11.31 -10.83
C PHE A 80 -8.48 12.70 -10.21
N ARG A 81 -9.14 12.80 -9.05
CA ARG A 81 -9.04 13.93 -8.14
C ARG A 81 -8.47 13.46 -6.82
N GLN A 82 -7.53 14.21 -6.28
CA GLN A 82 -7.03 13.96 -4.94
C GLN A 82 -8.09 14.40 -3.91
N THR A 83 -8.56 13.46 -3.09
CA THR A 83 -9.59 13.67 -2.05
C THR A 83 -9.03 13.65 -0.64
N LYS A 84 -7.83 13.08 -0.46
CA LYS A 84 -7.18 12.93 0.84
C LYS A 84 -5.67 13.05 0.70
N GLU A 85 -5.03 13.69 1.67
CA GLU A 85 -3.56 13.81 1.77
C GLU A 85 -2.98 12.86 2.84
N MET A 86 -3.72 12.62 3.93
CA MET A 86 -3.24 11.90 5.11
C MET A 86 -4.33 11.05 5.76
N PRO A 87 -4.01 9.89 6.38
CA PRO A 87 -2.66 9.31 6.56
C PRO A 87 -2.13 8.58 5.32
N ALA A 88 -2.99 8.36 4.33
CA ALA A 88 -2.63 7.92 2.99
C ALA A 88 -3.25 8.91 2.00
N ILE A 89 -2.55 9.15 0.91
CA ILE A 89 -3.10 9.90 -0.22
C ILE A 89 -4.22 9.06 -0.83
N GLU A 90 -5.29 9.71 -1.24
CA GLU A 90 -6.38 9.10 -1.98
C GLU A 90 -6.66 9.90 -3.26
N LEU A 91 -6.62 9.19 -4.38
CA LEU A 91 -7.04 9.67 -5.70
C LEU A 91 -8.31 8.93 -6.10
N VAL A 92 -9.40 9.65 -6.32
CA VAL A 92 -10.71 9.09 -6.69
C VAL A 92 -11.05 9.46 -8.12
N GLN A 93 -11.50 8.48 -8.90
CA GLN A 93 -12.01 8.70 -10.24
C GLN A 93 -13.40 9.37 -10.16
N PRO A 94 -13.58 10.61 -10.65
CA PRO A 94 -14.86 11.31 -10.48
C PRO A 94 -16.04 10.64 -11.18
N SER A 95 -15.78 9.91 -12.26
CA SER A 95 -16.80 9.26 -13.09
C SER A 95 -17.01 7.77 -12.78
N GLY A 96 -16.38 7.24 -11.72
CA GLY A 96 -16.36 5.81 -11.45
C GLY A 96 -16.07 5.48 -10.00
N SER A 97 -15.79 4.21 -9.74
CA SER A 97 -15.48 3.67 -8.41
C SER A 97 -13.99 3.55 -8.12
N CYS A 98 -13.12 3.82 -9.10
CA CYS A 98 -11.69 3.56 -8.95
C CYS A 98 -11.05 4.50 -7.92
N ILE A 99 -10.41 3.90 -6.93
CA ILE A 99 -9.66 4.60 -5.88
C ILE A 99 -8.21 4.12 -5.92
N VAL A 100 -7.28 5.06 -6.05
CA VAL A 100 -5.85 4.81 -5.89
C VAL A 100 -5.39 5.36 -4.55
N ARG A 101 -4.71 4.53 -3.75
CA ARG A 101 -4.14 4.94 -2.46
C ARG A 101 -2.63 4.84 -2.48
N MET A 102 -1.99 5.82 -1.86
CA MET A 102 -0.52 5.89 -1.75
C MET A 102 -0.11 6.12 -0.30
N TRP A 103 0.79 5.29 0.22
CA TRP A 103 1.31 5.44 1.57
C TRP A 103 2.74 4.91 1.70
N GLU A 104 3.42 5.36 2.73
CA GLU A 104 4.73 4.83 3.11
C GLU A 104 4.60 3.52 3.89
N GLN A 105 5.42 2.54 3.53
CA GLN A 105 5.61 1.31 4.27
C GLN A 105 7.11 1.08 4.52
N GLY A 106 7.61 1.59 5.66
CA GLY A 106 9.04 1.55 5.97
C GLY A 106 9.85 2.40 4.99
N THR A 107 10.78 1.78 4.25
CA THR A 107 11.58 2.43 3.19
C THR A 107 10.90 2.40 1.81
N ARG A 108 9.72 1.78 1.72
CA ARG A 108 8.99 1.62 0.46
C ARG A 108 7.78 2.52 0.42
N VAL A 109 7.27 2.74 -0.78
CA VAL A 109 5.96 3.33 -1.00
C VAL A 109 5.10 2.33 -1.75
N THR A 110 3.85 2.23 -1.34
CA THR A 110 2.86 1.35 -1.96
C THR A 110 1.82 2.20 -2.68
N VAL A 111 1.52 1.81 -3.92
CA VAL A 111 0.42 2.34 -4.73
C VAL A 111 -0.57 1.21 -4.92
N ALA A 112 -1.74 1.31 -4.29
CA ALA A 112 -2.79 0.29 -4.36
C ALA A 112 -4.00 0.80 -5.12
N PHE A 113 -4.67 -0.13 -5.79
CA PHE A 113 -5.82 0.12 -6.67
C PHE A 113 -7.03 -0.61 -6.10
N GLN A 114 -8.14 0.10 -5.91
CA GLN A 114 -9.40 -0.45 -5.42
C GLN A 114 -10.52 -0.14 -6.42
N GLU A 115 -11.31 -1.15 -6.75
CA GLU A 115 -12.50 -1.03 -7.61
C GLU A 115 -12.21 -0.38 -8.97
N CYS A 116 -11.06 -0.71 -9.56
CA CYS A 116 -10.57 -0.12 -10.80
C CYS A 116 -10.74 -0.98 -12.05
N GLN A 117 -11.71 -1.89 -12.07
CA GLN A 117 -11.99 -2.75 -13.24
C GLN A 117 -12.07 -1.95 -14.55
N ALA A 118 -12.75 -0.80 -14.50
CA ALA A 118 -12.97 0.06 -15.67
C ALA A 118 -11.68 0.72 -16.22
N MET A 119 -10.59 0.69 -15.46
CA MET A 119 -9.26 1.17 -15.88
C MET A 119 -8.41 0.06 -16.53
N CYS A 120 -8.98 -1.14 -16.67
CA CYS A 120 -8.32 -2.33 -17.16
C CYS A 120 -9.04 -2.89 -18.40
N THR A 121 -8.29 -3.59 -19.25
CA THR A 121 -8.81 -4.36 -20.38
C THR A 121 -8.77 -5.86 -20.10
N GLY A 122 -9.68 -6.62 -20.71
CA GLY A 122 -9.72 -8.07 -20.57
C GLY A 122 -9.91 -8.52 -19.12
N SER A 123 -9.09 -9.47 -18.68
CA SER A 123 -9.03 -10.00 -17.31
C SER A 123 -7.87 -9.41 -16.48
N ALA A 124 -7.27 -8.31 -16.94
CA ALA A 124 -6.10 -7.71 -16.28
C ALA A 124 -6.34 -7.29 -14.83
N TRP A 125 -7.57 -6.91 -14.48
CA TRP A 125 -7.91 -6.58 -13.09
C TRP A 125 -7.66 -7.74 -12.13
N ASP A 126 -7.97 -8.97 -12.54
CA ASP A 126 -7.82 -10.17 -11.69
C ASP A 126 -6.35 -10.44 -11.33
N GLN A 127 -5.42 -9.84 -12.08
CA GLN A 127 -3.97 -9.96 -11.90
C GLN A 127 -3.35 -8.74 -11.19
N LEU A 128 -4.11 -7.66 -11.01
CA LEU A 128 -3.56 -6.39 -10.56
C LEU A 128 -3.25 -6.42 -9.07
N LEU A 129 -1.95 -6.35 -8.75
CA LEU A 129 -1.44 -6.19 -7.40
C LEU A 129 -1.03 -4.74 -7.11
N PRO A 130 -0.91 -4.35 -5.83
CA PRO A 130 -0.28 -3.08 -5.48
C PRO A 130 1.14 -2.98 -6.03
N MET A 131 1.47 -1.82 -6.60
CA MET A 131 2.83 -1.52 -7.04
C MET A 131 3.63 -1.01 -5.85
N ILE A 132 4.81 -1.57 -5.64
CA ILE A 132 5.70 -1.23 -4.52
C ILE A 132 7.04 -0.77 -5.10
N TYR A 133 7.62 0.27 -4.52
CA TYR A 133 8.90 0.79 -4.98
C TYR A 133 9.73 1.36 -3.82
N ASP A 134 11.05 1.45 -4.02
CA ASP A 134 11.96 1.96 -3.00
C ASP A 134 11.94 3.49 -2.98
N ARG A 135 11.72 4.09 -1.81
CA ARG A 135 11.67 5.55 -1.65
C ARG A 135 13.06 6.19 -1.77
N ARG A 136 14.13 5.43 -1.56
CA ARG A 136 15.51 5.97 -1.52
C ARG A 136 16.01 6.36 -2.90
N ASP A 137 15.73 5.55 -3.91
CA ASP A 137 16.21 5.73 -5.27
C ASP A 137 15.10 5.72 -6.34
N GLY A 138 13.85 5.45 -5.96
CA GLY A 138 12.72 5.44 -6.89
C GLY A 138 12.67 4.20 -7.79
N SER A 139 13.50 3.18 -7.52
CA SER A 139 13.52 1.92 -8.28
C SER A 139 12.31 1.04 -7.99
N CYS A 140 11.88 0.27 -8.99
CA CYS A 140 10.86 -0.75 -8.82
C CYS A 140 11.37 -1.81 -7.82
N ALA A 141 10.56 -2.15 -6.81
CA ALA A 141 10.95 -3.06 -5.72
C ALA A 141 10.71 -4.53 -6.05
#